data_AF-A0A935V0B9-F1
#
_entry.id   AF-A0A935V0B9-F1
#
_cell.length_a   1.000
_cell.length_b   1.000
_cell.length_c   1.000
_cell.angle_alpha   90.00
_cell.angle_beta   90.00
_cell.angle_gamma   90.00
#
_symmetry.space_group_name_H-M   'P 1'
#
loop_
_entity.id
_entity.type
_entity.pdbx_description
1 polymer ?
#
loop_
_entity_poly.entity_id
_entity_poly.type
_entity_poly.pdbx_seq_one_letter_code
_entity_poly.pdbx_strand_id
1 'polypeptide(L)'
;MFVLGGVPWPWQDPAPALRRAVAALDRVGFGRVIVYGGRPAVGDAAVTQLAAQVPPGPRLHYAGPTPLGELLSAYAGARAALDWFCPNPERELAMSFRQADSQAAACR
;
A
#
# COMPACT_ATOMS: atom_id res chain seq x y z
N MET A 1 -12.62 -4.13 0.99
CA MET A 1 -11.65 -3.02 1.15
C MET A 1 -10.27 -3.56 0.83
N PHE A 2 -9.47 -2.83 0.06
CA PHE A 2 -8.07 -3.17 -0.19
C PHE A 2 -7.15 -2.23 0.60
N VAL A 3 -6.00 -2.72 1.03
CA VAL A 3 -5.06 -1.96 1.86
C VAL A 3 -3.67 -1.96 1.23
N LEU A 4 -3.00 -0.81 1.22
CA LEU A 4 -1.57 -0.71 0.94
C LEU A 4 -0.90 -0.08 2.15
N GLY A 5 0.12 -0.72 2.71
CA GLY A 5 0.84 -0.20 3.87
C GLY A 5 2.30 0.15 3.58
N GLY A 6 2.79 1.16 4.28
CA GLY A 6 4.21 1.52 4.35
C GLY A 6 4.60 2.74 3.51
N VAL A 7 5.87 3.10 3.63
CA VAL A 7 6.46 4.22 2.89
C VAL A 7 6.64 3.82 1.41
N PRO A 8 6.20 4.65 0.44
CA PRO A 8 6.34 4.36 -0.99
C PRO A 8 7.78 4.61 -1.45
N TRP A 9 8.66 3.67 -1.11
CA TRP A 9 10.07 3.73 -1.50
C TRP A 9 10.25 3.61 -3.03
N PRO A 10 11.32 4.17 -3.61
CA PRO A 10 11.55 4.13 -5.06
C PRO A 10 11.55 2.72 -5.65
N TRP A 11 12.08 1.75 -4.91
CA TRP A 11 12.11 0.33 -5.31
C TRP A 11 10.77 -0.39 -5.14
N GLN A 12 9.84 0.17 -4.37
CA GLN A 12 8.48 -0.36 -4.30
C GLN A 12 7.68 0.08 -5.53
N ASP A 13 7.73 1.37 -5.87
CA ASP A 13 6.93 2.00 -6.92
C ASP A 13 5.48 1.44 -7.02
N PRO A 14 4.62 1.72 -6.04
CA PRO A 14 3.29 1.14 -6.00
C PRO A 14 2.32 1.76 -7.02
N ALA A 15 2.70 2.83 -7.72
CA ALA A 15 1.80 3.60 -8.57
C ALA A 15 1.15 2.76 -9.70
N PRO A 16 1.86 1.86 -10.42
CA PRO A 16 1.24 1.02 -11.45
C PRO A 16 0.19 0.07 -10.87
N ALA A 17 0.48 -0.56 -9.71
CA ALA A 17 -0.45 -1.47 -9.05
C ALA A 17 -1.69 -0.72 -8.54
N LEU A 18 -1.48 0.47 -7.95
CA LEU A 18 -2.55 1.30 -7.44
C LEU A 18 -3.48 1.78 -8.56
N ARG A 19 -2.94 2.23 -9.69
CA ARG A 19 -3.74 2.58 -10.89
C ARG A 19 -4.59 1.41 -11.37
N ARG A 20 -4.02 0.21 -11.46
CA ARG A 20 -4.76 -0.99 -11.88
C ARG A 20 -5.88 -1.34 -10.89
N ALA A 21 -5.60 -1.28 -9.59
CA ALA A 21 -6.60 -1.57 -8.57
C ALA A 21 -7.75 -0.56 -8.61
N VAL A 22 -7.45 0.74 -8.64
CA VAL A 22 -8.46 1.81 -8.74
C VAL A 22 -9.32 1.63 -10.00
N ALA A 23 -8.71 1.44 -11.16
CA ALA A 23 -9.44 1.23 -12.41
C ALA A 23 -10.31 -0.05 -12.40
N ALA A 24 -9.92 -1.09 -11.66
CA ALA A 24 -10.74 -2.28 -11.48
C ALA A 24 -11.95 -2.01 -10.57
N LEU A 25 -11.75 -1.29 -9.46
CA LEU A 25 -12.81 -0.94 -8.52
C LEU A 25 -13.81 0.05 -9.12
N ASP A 26 -13.35 0.98 -9.96
CA ASP A 26 -14.22 1.88 -10.71
C ASP A 26 -15.10 1.12 -11.70
N ARG A 27 -14.54 0.17 -12.47
CA ARG A 27 -15.33 -0.64 -13.42
C ARG A 27 -16.44 -1.45 -12.76
N VAL A 28 -16.22 -1.95 -11.54
CA VAL A 28 -17.21 -2.72 -10.78
C VAL A 28 -18.16 -1.81 -9.99
N GLY A 29 -17.79 -0.54 -9.79
CA GLY A 29 -18.58 0.40 -9.00
C GLY A 29 -18.57 0.12 -7.49
N PHE A 30 -17.68 -0.75 -6.99
CA PHE A 30 -17.68 -1.19 -5.60
C PHE A 30 -16.26 -1.27 -5.01
N GLY A 31 -16.16 -1.04 -3.70
CA GLY A 31 -14.91 -1.10 -2.95
C GLY A 31 -14.05 0.16 -3.10
N ARG A 32 -12.90 0.13 -2.39
CA ARG A 32 -11.87 1.18 -2.37
C ARG A 32 -10.53 0.61 -1.91
N VAL A 33 -9.44 1.30 -2.23
CA VAL A 33 -8.10 1.11 -1.68
C VAL A 33 -7.86 2.19 -0.61
N ILE A 34 -7.30 1.79 0.52
CA ILE A 34 -6.76 2.72 1.52
C ILE A 34 -5.25 2.55 1.60
N VAL A 35 -4.54 3.66 1.43
CA VAL A 35 -3.08 3.73 1.54
C VAL A 35 -2.73 4.27 2.92
N TYR A 36 -2.08 3.42 3.73
CA TYR A 36 -1.55 3.75 5.05
C TYR A 36 -0.03 3.89 4.96
N GLY A 37 0.52 4.92 5.57
CA GLY A 37 1.91 5.32 5.42
C GLY A 37 2.04 6.66 4.69
N GLY A 38 3.27 7.01 4.34
CA GLY A 38 3.56 8.32 3.79
C GLY A 38 5.04 8.63 3.83
N ARG A 39 5.39 9.88 4.11
CA ARG A 39 6.79 10.31 4.22
C ARG A 39 7.46 9.61 5.42
N PRO A 40 8.67 9.06 5.28
CA PRO A 40 9.40 8.47 6.39
C PRO A 40 9.67 9.52 7.46
N ALA A 41 9.63 9.11 8.73
CA ALA A 41 9.91 9.99 9.86
C ALA A 41 11.40 10.38 9.95
N VAL A 42 12.28 9.63 9.28
CA VAL A 42 13.74 9.80 9.33
C VAL A 42 14.31 9.84 7.91
N GLY A 43 15.06 10.91 7.61
CA GLY A 43 15.81 11.10 6.36
C GLY A 43 15.03 11.79 5.24
N ASP A 44 15.77 12.49 4.37
CA ASP A 44 15.27 13.04 3.09
C ASP A 44 15.35 12.01 1.95
N ALA A 45 15.16 10.74 2.28
CA ALA A 45 15.16 9.70 1.28
C ALA A 45 14.04 9.96 0.26
N ALA A 46 14.40 9.89 -1.03
CA ALA A 46 13.47 10.10 -2.12
C ALA A 46 12.28 9.15 -1.95
N VAL A 47 11.10 9.71 -1.72
CA VAL A 47 9.84 8.96 -1.68
C VAL A 47 9.06 9.26 -2.94
N THR A 48 8.43 8.21 -3.48
CA THR A 48 7.50 8.36 -4.59
C THR A 48 6.35 9.25 -4.13
N GLN A 49 6.13 10.36 -4.84
CA GLN A 49 5.00 11.27 -4.63
C GLN A 49 3.70 10.60 -5.13
N LEU A 50 3.25 9.59 -4.39
CA LEU A 50 2.22 8.67 -4.85
C LEU A 50 0.89 9.37 -5.14
N ALA A 51 0.51 10.34 -4.30
CA ALA A 51 -0.71 11.13 -4.49
C ALA A 51 -0.63 12.04 -5.74
N ALA A 52 0.57 12.45 -6.17
CA ALA A 52 0.74 13.21 -7.41
C ALA A 52 0.61 12.31 -8.65
N GLN A 53 1.05 11.05 -8.56
CA GLN A 53 0.95 10.08 -9.66
C GLN A 53 -0.42 9.40 -9.75
N VAL A 54 -1.07 9.22 -8.61
CA VAL A 54 -2.39 8.59 -8.49
C VAL A 54 -3.23 9.43 -7.52
N PRO A 55 -3.94 10.45 -8.03
CA PRO A 55 -4.73 11.35 -7.19
C PRO A 55 -5.79 10.62 -6.37
N PRO A 56 -6.14 11.10 -5.16
CA PRO A 56 -7.24 10.55 -4.38
C PRO A 56 -8.57 10.66 -5.12
N GLY A 57 -9.53 9.82 -4.74
CA GLY A 57 -10.87 9.83 -5.31
C GLY A 57 -11.80 8.85 -4.62
N PRO A 58 -13.00 8.59 -5.17
CA PRO A 58 -13.99 7.71 -4.53
C PRO A 58 -13.48 6.30 -4.22
N ARG A 59 -12.53 5.79 -5.02
CA ARG A 59 -11.93 4.46 -4.87
C ARG A 59 -10.55 4.46 -4.23
N LEU A 60 -9.99 5.62 -3.90
CA LEU A 60 -8.63 5.75 -3.36
C LEU A 60 -8.57 6.80 -2.25
N HIS A 61 -8.21 6.35 -1.05
CA HIS A 61 -7.99 7.22 0.10
C HIS A 61 -6.56 7.08 0.61
N TYR A 62 -5.91 8.20 0.90
CA TYR A 62 -4.62 8.24 1.59
C TYR A 62 -4.86 8.60 3.05
N ALA A 63 -4.62 7.64 3.95
CA ALA A 63 -4.78 7.81 5.39
C ALA A 63 -3.57 8.52 6.03
N GLY A 64 -2.41 8.53 5.35
CA GLY A 64 -1.18 9.12 5.88
C GLY A 64 -0.46 8.20 6.87
N PRO A 65 0.54 8.72 7.62
CA PRO A 65 1.24 7.97 8.66
C PRO A 65 0.26 7.39 9.69
N THR A 66 0.43 6.11 10.05
CA THR A 66 -0.52 5.39 10.89
C THR A 66 0.23 4.54 11.92
N PRO A 67 -0.19 4.52 13.20
CA PRO A 67 0.38 3.63 14.20
C PRO A 67 0.31 2.16 13.77
N LEU A 68 1.33 1.37 14.13
CA LEU A 68 1.41 -0.03 13.69
C LEU A 68 0.17 -0.86 14.08
N GLY A 69 -0.35 -0.69 15.30
CA GLY A 69 -1.55 -1.41 15.75
C GLY A 69 -2.81 -1.12 14.91
N GLU A 70 -2.97 0.14 14.48
CA GLU A 70 -4.06 0.54 13.58
C GLU A 70 -3.86 -0.02 12.17
N LEU A 71 -2.62 -0.02 11.66
CA LEU A 71 -2.29 -0.64 10.37
C LEU A 71 -2.57 -2.16 10.38
N LEU A 72 -2.17 -2.87 11.44
CA LEU A 72 -2.44 -4.29 11.59
C LEU A 72 -3.95 -4.57 11.66
N SER A 73 -4.70 -3.72 12.35
CA SER A 73 -6.16 -3.81 12.40
C SER A 73 -6.79 -3.57 11.03
N ALA A 74 -6.27 -2.62 10.25
CA ALA A 74 -6.68 -2.37 8.88
C ALA A 74 -6.39 -3.57 7.96
N TYR A 75 -5.23 -4.22 8.11
CA TYR A 75 -4.90 -5.44 7.38
C TYR A 75 -5.85 -6.60 7.72
N ALA A 76 -6.14 -6.82 9.00
CA ALA A 76 -7.06 -7.89 9.43
C ALA A 76 -8.48 -7.71 8.86
N GLY A 77 -8.95 -6.46 8.73
CA GLY A 77 -10.25 -6.15 8.11
C GLY A 77 -10.22 -6.03 6.58
N ALA A 78 -9.06 -6.16 5.95
CA ALA A 78 -8.93 -6.01 4.50
C ALA A 78 -9.31 -7.29 3.76
N ARG A 79 -9.82 -7.14 2.53
CA ARG A 79 -10.04 -8.28 1.63
C ARG A 79 -8.72 -8.79 1.05
N ALA A 80 -7.78 -7.89 0.83
CA ALA A 80 -6.41 -8.16 0.37
C ALA A 80 -5.51 -6.94 0.65
N ALA A 81 -4.22 -7.22 0.86
CA ALA A 81 -3.16 -6.23 0.88
C ALA A 81 -2.50 -6.11 -0.51
N LEU A 82 -2.19 -4.89 -0.93
CA LEU A 82 -1.39 -4.62 -2.13
C LEU A 82 0.07 -4.51 -1.71
N ASP A 83 0.88 -5.38 -2.29
CA ASP A 83 2.33 -5.29 -2.21
C ASP A 83 2.89 -5.45 -3.62
N TRP A 84 3.58 -4.42 -4.10
CA TRP A 84 4.13 -4.35 -5.44
C TRP A 84 5.55 -3.84 -5.34
N PHE A 85 6.45 -4.46 -6.09
CA PHE A 85 7.84 -4.04 -6.25
C PHE A 85 8.18 -4.01 -7.73
N CYS A 86 9.05 -3.07 -8.12
CA CYS A 86 9.74 -3.20 -9.40
C CYS A 86 10.58 -4.49 -9.39
N PRO A 87 10.79 -5.14 -10.55
CA PRO A 87 11.69 -6.28 -10.66
C PRO A 87 13.05 -5.93 -10.04
N ASN A 88 13.44 -6.69 -9.01
CA ASN A 88 14.67 -6.51 -8.28
C ASN A 88 15.08 -7.89 -7.72
N PRO A 89 16.23 -8.45 -8.13
CA PRO A 89 16.70 -9.76 -7.66
C PRO A 89 16.75 -9.90 -6.13
N GLU A 90 17.10 -8.83 -5.41
CA GLU A 90 17.10 -8.83 -3.95
C GLU A 90 15.67 -9.00 -3.39
N ARG A 91 14.69 -8.30 -3.97
CA ARG A 91 13.30 -8.31 -3.49
C ARG A 91 12.51 -9.52 -3.95
N GLU A 92 12.93 -10.17 -5.02
CA GLU A 92 12.39 -11.47 -5.42
C GLU A 92 12.78 -12.59 -4.44
N LEU A 93 13.90 -12.44 -3.75
CA LEU A 93 14.39 -13.39 -2.75
C LEU A 93 14.04 -13.00 -1.31
N ALA A 94 13.69 -11.73 -1.06
CA ALA A 94 13.44 -11.22 0.27
C ALA A 94 11.95 -10.96 0.54
N MET A 95 11.46 -11.57 1.63
CA MET A 95 10.15 -11.23 2.19
C MET A 95 10.20 -9.85 2.85
N SER A 96 9.24 -8.99 2.52
CA SER A 96 9.15 -7.67 3.13
C SER A 96 8.41 -7.71 4.48
N PHE A 97 8.75 -6.83 5.42
CA PHE A 97 8.02 -6.70 6.69
C PHE A 97 6.52 -6.47 6.46
N ARG A 98 6.13 -5.79 5.38
CA ARG A 98 4.73 -5.53 5.03
C ARG A 98 3.99 -6.81 4.64
N GLN A 99 4.67 -7.73 3.96
CA GLN A 99 4.14 -9.05 3.65
C GLN A 99 3.96 -9.84 4.94
N ALA A 100 4.96 -9.81 5.83
CA ALA A 100 4.87 -10.45 7.14
C ALA A 100 3.69 -9.92 7.96
N ASP A 101 3.56 -8.60 8.07
CA ASP A 101 2.50 -7.93 8.83
C ASP A 101 1.11 -8.29 8.28
N SER A 102 0.92 -8.19 6.96
CA SER A 102 -0.38 -8.47 6.33
C SER A 102 -0.78 -9.95 6.41
N GLN A 103 0.19 -10.87 6.27
CA GLN A 103 -0.07 -12.31 6.45
C GLN A 103 -0.35 -12.66 7.92
N ALA A 104 0.42 -12.10 8.85
CA ALA A 104 0.20 -12.32 10.29
C ALA A 104 -1.16 -11.78 10.75
N ALA A 105 -1.61 -10.66 10.18
CA ALA A 105 -2.93 -10.09 10.46
C ALA A 105 -4.09 -10.93 9.89
N ALA A 106 -3.87 -11.69 8.80
CA ALA A 106 -4.88 -12.55 8.20
C ALA A 106 -5.11 -13.87 8.96
N CYS A 107 -4.21 -14.24 9.88
CA CYS A 107 -4.31 -15.44 10.72
C CYS A 107 -5.03 -15.21 12.05
N ARG A 108 -5.67 -14.04 12.23
CA ARG A 108 -6.44 -13.67 13.43
C ARG A 108 -7.93 -13.70 13.13
#